data_AF-A0A2D4TUA8-F1
#
_entry.id   AF-A0A2D4TUA8-F1
#
_cell.length_a   1.000
_cell.length_b   1.000
_cell.length_c   1.000
_cell.angle_alpha   90.00
_cell.angle_beta   90.00
_cell.angle_gamma   90.00
#
_symmetry.space_group_name_H-M   'P 1'
#
loop_
_entity.id
_entity.type
_entity.pdbx_description
1 polymer ?
#
loop_
_entity_poly.entity_id
_entity_poly.type
_entity_poly.pdbx_seq_one_letter_code
_entity_poly.pdbx_strand_id
1 'polypeptide(L)'
;MKEQTILGSNISRELTHLSLMDYEAYALPDGYQYLCSSTRKSYDATWFNKALKKLITYCEGDLNTISCPDESTFISEQMRSVEFCALG
;
A
#
# COMPACT_ATOMS: atom_id res chain seq x y z
N MET A 1 6.00 -19.48 4.05
CA MET A 1 5.74 -19.12 2.64
C MET A 1 5.96 -17.63 2.51
N LYS A 2 6.66 -17.15 1.47
CA LYS A 2 6.70 -15.70 1.19
C LYS A 2 5.42 -15.37 0.43
N GLU A 3 4.59 -14.48 0.97
CA GLU A 3 3.41 -13.99 0.25
C GLU A 3 3.88 -13.06 -0.87
N GLN A 4 3.31 -13.25 -2.06
CA GLN A 4 3.64 -12.46 -3.23
C GLN A 4 2.36 -11.99 -3.92
N THR A 5 2.42 -10.81 -4.52
CA THR A 5 1.38 -10.35 -5.44
C THR A 5 1.43 -11.16 -6.75
N ILE A 6 0.40 -11.03 -7.57
CA ILE A 6 0.38 -11.69 -8.90
C ILE A 6 1.50 -11.16 -9.82
N LEU A 7 2.03 -9.96 -9.52
CA LEU A 7 3.06 -9.28 -10.28
C LEU A 7 4.48 -9.60 -9.76
N GLY A 8 4.58 -10.48 -8.76
CA GLY A 8 5.87 -10.94 -8.22
C GLY A 8 6.47 -10.04 -7.13
N SER A 9 5.74 -9.04 -6.64
CA SER A 9 6.17 -8.24 -5.49
C SER A 9 6.06 -9.04 -4.20
N ASN A 10 6.98 -8.82 -3.25
CA ASN A 10 6.90 -9.47 -1.94
C ASN A 10 5.98 -8.67 -1.01
N ILE A 11 5.13 -9.38 -0.27
CA ILE A 11 4.24 -8.79 0.73
C ILE A 11 4.79 -9.10 2.12
N SER A 12 4.90 -8.07 2.95
CA SER A 12 5.05 -8.23 4.40
C SER A 12 3.86 -7.61 5.10
N ARG A 13 3.21 -8.39 5.95
CA ARG A 13 1.99 -8.03 6.65
C ARG A 13 2.26 -7.71 8.11
N GLU A 14 1.62 -6.67 8.62
CA GLU A 14 1.68 -6.24 10.01
C GLU A 14 0.27 -5.87 10.51
N LEU A 15 -0.16 -6.49 11.62
CA LEU A 15 -1.38 -6.07 12.30
C LEU A 15 -1.06 -4.88 13.20
N THR A 16 -1.87 -3.84 13.10
CA THR A 16 -1.69 -2.59 13.81
C THR A 16 -2.95 -2.17 14.55
N HIS A 17 -2.77 -1.51 15.69
CA HIS A 17 -3.85 -0.90 16.46
C HIS A 17 -4.08 0.58 16.05
N LEU A 18 -3.21 1.12 15.19
CA LEU A 18 -3.32 2.47 14.66
C LEU A 18 -4.42 2.54 13.61
N SER A 19 -5.18 3.62 13.64
CA SER A 19 -6.23 3.90 12.67
C SER A 19 -5.66 4.50 11.38
N LEU A 20 -6.47 4.54 10.33
CA LEU A 20 -6.11 5.24 9.08
C LEU A 20 -5.68 6.69 9.34
N MET A 21 -6.41 7.41 10.22
CA MET A 21 -6.12 8.80 10.55
C MET A 21 -4.73 8.97 11.16
N ASP A 22 -4.25 8.00 11.94
CA ASP A 22 -2.91 8.04 12.53
C ASP A 22 -1.82 7.95 11.45
N TYR A 23 -2.04 7.13 10.42
CA TYR A 23 -1.13 7.02 9.26
C TYR A 23 -1.16 8.23 8.35
N GLU A 24 -2.34 8.81 8.10
CA GLU A 24 -2.46 10.02 7.29
C GLU A 24 -1.82 11.24 7.97
N ALA A 25 -1.87 11.29 9.29
CA ALA A 25 -1.38 12.43 10.04
C ALA A 25 0.14 12.37 10.26
N TYR A 26 0.70 11.25 10.76
CA TYR A 26 2.09 11.24 11.24
C TYR A 26 2.83 9.88 11.21
N ALA A 27 2.19 8.74 10.93
CA ALA A 27 2.82 7.44 11.21
C ALA A 27 3.64 6.83 10.05
N LEU A 28 3.64 7.41 8.85
CA LEU A 28 4.45 6.89 7.73
C LEU A 28 5.87 7.45 7.74
N PRO A 29 6.90 6.62 7.46
CA PRO A 29 8.28 7.10 7.32
C PRO A 29 8.41 8.15 6.21
N ASP A 30 9.47 8.96 6.30
CA ASP A 30 9.79 9.97 5.28
C ASP A 30 9.87 9.37 3.86
N GLY A 31 9.35 10.13 2.89
CA GLY A 31 9.39 9.79 1.47
C GLY A 31 8.22 8.93 0.96
N TYR A 32 7.30 8.54 1.84
CA TYR A 32 6.02 7.97 1.41
C TYR A 32 5.04 9.06 1.02
N GLN A 33 4.37 8.87 -0.11
CA GLN A 33 3.40 9.78 -0.71
C GLN A 33 2.06 9.06 -0.83
N TYR A 34 0.97 9.76 -0.54
CA TYR A 34 -0.38 9.22 -0.73
C TYR A 34 -0.64 8.87 -2.20
N LEU A 35 -1.25 7.71 -2.44
CA LEU A 35 -1.64 7.24 -3.77
C LEU A 35 -3.15 7.35 -3.98
N CYS A 36 -3.94 6.63 -3.17
CA CYS A 36 -5.39 6.54 -3.30
C CYS A 36 -6.03 5.94 -2.04
N SER A 37 -7.35 6.08 -1.92
CA SER A 37 -8.17 5.39 -0.93
C SER A 37 -9.54 5.02 -1.54
N SER A 38 -10.13 3.92 -1.06
CA SER A 38 -11.49 3.49 -1.42
C SER A 38 -12.53 4.13 -0.49
N THR A 39 -13.71 4.44 -1.02
CA THR A 39 -14.82 5.02 -0.24
C THR A 39 -15.86 4.01 0.20
N ARG A 40 -15.89 2.82 -0.43
CA ARG A 40 -16.89 1.76 -0.19
C ARG A 40 -16.37 0.59 0.63
N LYS A 41 -15.07 0.29 0.57
CA LYS A 41 -14.45 -0.65 1.50
C LYS A 41 -14.04 0.14 2.72
N SER A 42 -14.48 -0.29 3.89
CA SER A 42 -14.14 0.37 5.13
C SER A 42 -12.60 0.42 5.25
N TYR A 43 -12.07 1.63 5.05
CA TYR A 43 -10.70 2.06 5.31
C TYR A 43 -9.58 1.41 4.47
N ASP A 44 -9.73 1.30 3.15
CA ASP A 44 -8.58 1.01 2.29
C ASP A 44 -7.87 2.31 1.86
N ALA A 45 -6.57 2.42 2.17
CA ALA A 45 -5.72 3.52 1.72
C ALA A 45 -4.35 2.99 1.31
N THR A 46 -3.76 3.61 0.28
CA THR A 46 -2.46 3.23 -0.26
C THR A 46 -1.53 4.44 -0.33
N TRP A 47 -0.27 4.21 0.04
CA TRP A 47 0.84 5.14 -0.12
C TRP A 47 2.00 4.44 -0.85
N PHE A 48 2.90 5.21 -1.44
CA PHE A 48 4.06 4.69 -2.14
C PHE A 48 5.34 5.46 -1.84
N ASN A 49 6.48 4.81 -2.00
CA ASN A 49 7.79 5.44 -2.00
C ASN A 49 8.54 4.99 -3.27
N LYS A 50 8.73 5.92 -4.21
CA LYS A 50 9.36 5.63 -5.51
C LYS A 50 10.84 5.24 -5.37
N ALA A 51 11.58 5.89 -4.47
CA ALA A 51 13.01 5.59 -4.28
C ALA A 51 13.21 4.16 -3.75
N LEU A 52 12.33 3.71 -2.87
CA LEU A 52 12.36 2.36 -2.30
C LEU A 52 11.62 1.32 -3.16
N LYS A 53 10.84 1.74 -4.17
CA LYS A 53 9.93 0.90 -4.96
C LYS A 53 8.99 0.09 -4.08
N LYS A 54 8.36 0.78 -3.12
CA LYS A 54 7.45 0.17 -2.14
C LYS A 54 6.09 0.82 -2.15
N LEU A 55 5.06 0.03 -1.87
CA LEU A 55 3.74 0.49 -1.52
C LEU A 55 3.41 0.05 -0.09
N ILE A 56 2.61 0.85 0.60
CA ILE A 56 1.99 0.48 1.86
C ILE A 56 0.50 0.58 1.65
N THR A 57 -0.24 -0.49 1.94
CA THR A 57 -1.69 -0.48 1.97
C THR A 57 -2.17 -0.69 3.40
N TYR A 58 -3.16 0.08 3.81
CA TYR A 58 -3.86 -0.06 5.09
C TYR A 58 -5.29 -0.51 4.81
N CYS A 59 -5.79 -1.49 5.57
CA CYS A 59 -7.18 -1.92 5.58
C CYS A 59 -7.58 -2.38 6.99
N GLU A 60 -8.42 -1.61 7.69
CA GLU A 60 -8.99 -1.96 9.02
C GLU A 60 -8.00 -2.53 10.06
N GLY A 61 -6.84 -1.90 10.23
CA GLY A 61 -5.81 -2.36 11.18
C GLY A 61 -4.87 -3.42 10.61
N ASP A 62 -4.93 -3.68 9.31
CA ASP A 62 -3.99 -4.52 8.58
C ASP A 62 -3.14 -3.67 7.65
N LEU A 63 -1.82 -3.68 7.86
CA LEU A 63 -0.85 -3.03 7.00
C LEU A 63 -0.12 -4.05 6.15
N ASN A 64 -0.10 -3.81 4.85
CA ASN A 64 0.73 -4.57 3.92
C ASN A 64 1.78 -3.67 3.30
N THR A 65 3.05 -4.04 3.45
CA THR A 65 4.13 -3.44 2.67
C THR A 65 4.42 -4.32 1.46
N ILE A 66 4.25 -3.76 0.28
CA ILE A 66 4.54 -4.40 -1.00
C ILE A 66 5.89 -3.90 -1.48
N SER A 67 6.88 -4.79 -1.56
CA SER A 67 8.23 -4.47 -2.04
C SER A 67 8.44 -5.01 -3.45
N CYS A 68 8.63 -4.10 -4.41
CA CYS A 68 8.74 -4.42 -5.82
C CYS A 68 10.22 -4.70 -6.19
N PRO A 69 10.49 -5.71 -7.04
CA PRO A 69 11.85 -6.04 -7.46
C PRO A 69 12.47 -4.98 -8.40
N ASP A 70 11.65 -4.34 -9.24
CA ASP A 70 12.08 -3.36 -10.23
C ASP A 70 11.03 -2.26 -10.46
N GLU A 71 11.38 -1.28 -11.30
CA GLU A 71 10.53 -0.12 -11.59
C GLU A 71 9.29 -0.48 -12.42
N SER A 72 9.38 -1.47 -13.31
CA SER A 72 8.26 -1.91 -14.13
C SER A 72 7.18 -2.57 -13.27
N THR A 73 7.58 -3.47 -12.36
CA THR A 73 6.66 -4.05 -11.38
C THR A 73 6.07 -2.98 -10.48
N PHE A 74 6.89 -2.03 -10.00
CA PHE A 74 6.41 -0.93 -9.15
C PHE A 74 5.31 -0.08 -9.81
N ILE A 75 5.52 0.35 -11.06
CA ILE A 75 4.52 1.09 -11.82
C ILE A 75 3.24 0.26 -11.99
N SER A 76 3.38 -1.04 -12.28
CA SER A 76 2.23 -1.93 -12.45
C SER A 76 1.41 -2.09 -11.17
N GLU A 77 2.08 -2.21 -10.01
CA GLU A 77 1.42 -2.26 -8.70
C GLU A 77 0.71 -0.95 -8.37
N GLN A 78 1.33 0.20 -8.64
CA GLN A 78 0.69 1.50 -8.45
C GLN A 78 -0.60 1.64 -9.26
N MET A 79 -0.55 1.30 -10.55
CA MET A 79 -1.74 1.35 -11.42
C MET A 79 -2.85 0.44 -10.89
N ARG A 80 -2.50 -0.78 -10.47
CA ARG A 80 -3.45 -1.74 -9.92
C ARG A 80 -4.07 -1.26 -8.61
N SER A 81 -3.30 -0.63 -7.72
CA SER A 81 -3.83 -0.02 -6.49
C SER A 81 -4.82 1.10 -6.81
N VAL A 82 -4.53 1.96 -7.78
CA VAL A 82 -5.44 3.03 -8.22
C VAL A 82 -6.74 2.45 -8.78
N GLU A 83 -6.65 1.43 -9.64
CA GLU A 83 -7.83 0.73 -10.18
C GLU A 83 -8.68 0.10 -9.06
N PHE A 84 -8.03 -0.54 -8.09
CA PHE A 84 -8.73 -1.13 -6.95
C PHE A 84 -9.46 -0.08 -6.10
N CYS A 85 -8.79 1.04 -5.79
CA CYS A 85 -9.38 2.17 -5.07
C CYS A 85 -10.58 2.76 -5.83
N ALA A 86 -10.51 2.85 -7.18
CA ALA A 86 -11.57 3.41 -8.01
C ALA A 86 -12.80 2.51 -8.17
N LEU A 87 -12.63 1.18 -8.06
CA LEU A 87 -13.74 0.22 -8.13
C LEU A 87 -14.50 0.07 -6.80
N GLY A 88 -13.88 0.46 -5.69
CA GLY A 88 -14.51 0.51 -4.37
C GLY A 88 -15.10 1.88 -4.06
#